data_AF-A0A9W9EF00-F1
#
_entry.id   AF-A0A9W9EF00-F1
#
_cell.length_a   1.000
_cell.length_b   1.000
_cell.length_c   1.000
_cell.angle_alpha   90.00
_cell.angle_beta   90.00
_cell.angle_gamma   90.00
#
_symmetry.space_group_name_H-M   'P 1'
#
loop_
_entity.id
_entity.type
_entity.pdbx_description
1 polymer ?
#
loop_
_entity_poly.entity_id
_entity_poly.type
_entity_poly.pdbx_seq_one_letter_code
_entity_poly.pdbx_strand_id
1 'polypeptide(L)'
;MAASMVSGITTSIVVESVLLRRGVDQLSWPMAVRTAMGMSMVSMVAMEAAENIVDYHLTGGVVALGDPNFWMAAAVSMAAGYFAPLPYNYLRLRKYGKACH
;
A
#
# COMPACT_ATOMS: atom_id res chain seq x y z
N MET A 1 11.71 -9.77 -1.83
CA MET A 1 11.48 -8.48 -1.16
C MET A 1 11.50 -7.31 -2.15
N ALA A 2 12.64 -6.89 -2.71
CA ALA A 2 12.63 -5.73 -3.63
C ALA A 2 11.74 -5.94 -4.87
N ALA A 3 11.82 -7.11 -5.52
CA ALA A 3 10.99 -7.43 -6.68
C ALA A 3 9.49 -7.50 -6.35
N SER A 4 9.13 -8.03 -5.18
CA SER A 4 7.73 -8.11 -4.73
C SER A 4 7.17 -6.71 -4.47
N MET A 5 7.91 -5.85 -3.78
CA MET A 5 7.50 -4.45 -3.54
C MET A 5 7.33 -3.66 -4.84
N VAL A 6 8.28 -3.79 -5.79
CA VAL A 6 8.16 -3.11 -7.10
C VAL A 6 6.91 -3.60 -7.84
N SER A 7 6.62 -4.90 -7.82
CA SER A 7 5.43 -5.45 -8.46
C SER A 7 4.12 -4.97 -7.82
N GLY A 8 4.06 -4.90 -6.49
CA GLY A 8 2.89 -4.42 -5.74
C GLY A 8 2.61 -2.94 -5.99
N ILE A 9 3.65 -2.10 -5.92
CA ILE A 9 3.56 -0.67 -6.20
C ILE A 9 3.17 -0.41 -7.67
N THR A 10 3.80 -1.12 -8.61
CA THR A 10 3.51 -0.94 -10.05
C THR A 10 2.07 -1.31 -10.35
N THR A 11 1.58 -2.43 -9.80
CA THR A 11 0.19 -2.87 -9.99
C THR A 11 -0.79 -1.87 -9.38
N SER A 12 -0.50 -1.37 -8.18
CA SER A 12 -1.31 -0.34 -7.51
C SER A 12 -1.40 0.94 -8.35
N ILE A 13 -0.27 1.45 -8.86
CA ILE A 13 -0.25 2.64 -9.73
C ILE A 13 -1.07 2.41 -11.00
N VAL A 14 -0.96 1.22 -11.62
CA VAL A 14 -1.76 0.88 -12.81
C VAL A 14 -3.25 0.88 -12.49
N VAL A 15 -3.66 0.21 -11.40
CA VAL A 15 -5.07 0.11 -10.99
C VAL A 15 -5.63 1.49 -10.66
N GLU A 16 -4.93 2.30 -9.86
CA GLU A 16 -5.35 3.67 -9.54
C GLU A 16 -5.42 4.56 -10.78
N SER A 17 -4.44 4.48 -11.69
CA SER A 17 -4.45 5.25 -12.93
C SER A 17 -5.65 4.88 -13.82
N VAL A 18 -5.99 3.58 -13.90
CA VAL A 18 -7.17 3.11 -14.64
C VAL A 18 -8.46 3.57 -13.97
N LEU A 19 -8.54 3.53 -12.64
CA LEU A 19 -9.70 4.01 -11.88
C LEU A 19 -9.88 5.53 -12.00
N LEU A 20 -8.83 6.33 -11.94
CA LEU A 20 -8.90 7.78 -12.13
C LEU A 20 -9.31 8.16 -13.56
N ARG A 21 -8.92 7.34 -14.53
CA ARG A 21 -9.29 7.55 -15.94
C ARG A 21 -10.73 7.14 -16.24
N ARG A 22 -11.16 5.96 -15.78
CA ARG A 22 -12.46 5.37 -16.13
C ARG A 22 -13.54 5.58 -15.08
N GLY A 23 -13.16 5.99 -13.87
CA GLY A 23 -14.07 6.27 -12.75
C GLY A 23 -14.66 7.66 -12.82
N VAL A 24 -14.97 8.24 -11.66
CA VAL A 24 -15.72 9.50 -11.53
C VAL A 24 -14.92 10.70 -12.02
N ASP A 25 -13.59 10.71 -11.82
CA ASP A 25 -12.73 11.86 -12.11
C ASP A 25 -12.41 12.07 -13.60
N GLN A 26 -12.55 11.03 -14.45
CA GLN A 26 -12.37 11.06 -15.91
C GLN A 26 -11.10 11.81 -16.39
N LEU A 27 -9.98 11.68 -15.65
CA LEU A 27 -8.75 12.41 -15.92
C LEU A 27 -8.11 12.00 -17.25
N SER A 28 -7.33 12.90 -17.88
CA SER A 28 -6.48 12.53 -19.03
C SER A 28 -5.40 11.53 -18.59
N TRP A 29 -4.98 10.61 -19.47
CA TRP A 29 -3.91 9.63 -19.16
C TRP A 29 -2.68 10.21 -18.44
N PRO A 30 -2.06 11.32 -18.92
CA PRO A 30 -0.91 11.89 -18.23
C PRO A 30 -1.25 12.48 -16.86
N MET A 31 -2.46 13.02 -16.68
CA MET A 31 -2.90 13.53 -15.38
C MET A 31 -3.25 12.39 -14.41
N ALA A 32 -3.91 11.33 -14.88
CA ALA A 32 -4.26 10.17 -14.06
C ALA A 32 -3.02 9.50 -13.47
N VAL A 33 -1.99 9.26 -14.29
CA VAL A 33 -0.72 8.68 -13.84
C VAL A 33 0.00 9.59 -12.85
N ARG A 34 0.07 10.90 -13.13
CA ARG A 34 0.70 11.87 -12.23
C ARG A 34 -0.03 11.97 -10.89
N THR A 35 -1.36 11.89 -10.91
CA THR A 35 -2.19 11.90 -9.71
C THR A 35 -2.03 10.60 -8.92
N ALA A 36 -2.07 9.43 -9.56
CA ALA A 36 -1.84 8.13 -8.92
C ALA A 36 -0.46 8.10 -8.21
N MET A 37 0.61 8.52 -8.90
CA MET A 37 1.93 8.65 -8.28
C MET A 37 1.96 9.69 -7.14
N GLY A 38 1.19 10.78 -7.26
CA GLY A 38 1.23 11.90 -6.32
C GLY A 38 0.35 11.74 -5.07
N MET A 39 -0.67 10.89 -5.08
CA MET A 39 -1.63 10.81 -3.98
C MET A 39 -1.07 10.11 -2.74
N SER A 40 -0.32 9.01 -2.93
CA SER A 40 0.00 8.10 -1.82
C SER A 40 1.29 7.26 -1.99
N MET A 41 2.24 7.61 -2.86
CA MET A 41 3.43 6.76 -3.07
C MET A 41 4.21 6.46 -1.78
N VAL A 42 4.38 7.46 -0.90
CA VAL A 42 5.05 7.27 0.40
C VAL A 42 4.29 6.28 1.28
N SER A 43 2.96 6.36 1.29
CA SER A 43 2.09 5.47 2.06
C SER A 43 2.08 4.05 1.50
N MET A 44 2.11 3.88 0.17
CA MET A 44 2.25 2.57 -0.48
C MET A 44 3.58 1.91 -0.13
N VAL A 45 4.69 2.66 -0.22
CA VAL A 45 6.02 2.14 0.15
C VAL A 45 6.06 1.77 1.63
N ALA A 46 5.48 2.59 2.51
CA ALA A 46 5.43 2.31 3.94
C ALA A 46 4.60 1.04 4.27
N MET A 47 3.46 0.86 3.60
CA MET A 47 2.62 -0.33 3.74
C MET A 47 3.35 -1.59 3.30
N GLU A 48 3.87 -1.61 2.07
CA GLU A 48 4.60 -2.75 1.50
C GLU A 48 5.85 -3.09 2.34
N ALA A 49 6.53 -2.07 2.88
CA ALA A 49 7.69 -2.27 3.74
C ALA A 49 7.28 -2.91 5.07
N ALA A 50 6.23 -2.42 5.71
CA ALA A 50 5.73 -2.96 6.97
C ALA A 50 5.26 -4.42 6.81
N GLU A 51 4.54 -4.73 5.74
CA GLU A 51 4.09 -6.09 5.42
C GLU A 51 5.27 -7.04 5.23
N ASN A 52 6.25 -6.67 4.42
CA ASN A 52 7.44 -7.50 4.19
C ASN A 52 8.26 -7.69 5.48
N ILE A 53 8.38 -6.66 6.33
CA ILE A 53 9.13 -6.75 7.59
C ILE A 53 8.42 -7.68 8.57
N VAL A 54 7.11 -7.52 8.76
CA VAL A 54 6.32 -8.34 9.69
C VAL A 54 6.23 -9.77 9.21
N ASP A 55 6.01 -9.98 7.92
CA ASP A 55 6.01 -11.32 7.32
C ASP A 55 7.36 -12.01 7.52
N TYR A 56 8.47 -11.34 7.18
CA TYR A 56 9.82 -11.89 7.37
C TYR A 56 10.10 -12.20 8.85
N HIS A 57 9.63 -11.36 9.77
CA HIS A 57 9.82 -11.58 11.21
C HIS A 57 9.03 -12.79 11.73
N LEU A 58 7.84 -13.05 11.20
CA LEU A 58 6.96 -14.12 11.66
C LEU A 58 7.22 -15.47 10.96
N THR A 59 7.57 -15.45 9.67
CA THR A 59 7.78 -16.66 8.86
C THR A 59 9.26 -17.00 8.66
N GLY A 60 10.17 -16.07 8.96
CA GLY A 60 11.60 -16.22 8.67
C GLY A 60 11.93 -16.25 7.17
N GLY A 61 10.98 -15.90 6.31
CA GLY A 61 11.09 -16.04 4.85
C GLY A 61 10.78 -17.43 4.32
N VAL A 62 10.20 -18.32 5.13
CA VAL A 62 9.81 -19.66 4.72
C VAL A 62 8.36 -19.66 4.25
N VAL A 63 8.13 -20.04 3.00
CA VAL A 63 6.77 -20.16 2.43
C VAL A 63 6.23 -21.56 2.72
N ALA A 64 5.36 -21.66 3.73
CA ALA A 64 4.75 -22.92 4.16
C ALA A 64 3.22 -22.85 4.01
N LEU A 65 2.73 -23.02 2.77
CA LEU A 65 1.30 -22.88 2.43
C LEU A 65 0.38 -23.90 3.15
N GLY A 66 0.94 -25.02 3.59
CA GLY A 66 0.22 -26.07 4.33
C GLY A 66 0.07 -25.80 5.83
N ASP A 67 0.78 -24.80 6.37
CA ASP A 67 0.78 -24.52 7.80
C ASP A 67 -0.22 -23.41 8.15
N PRO A 68 -1.12 -23.61 9.13
CA PRO A 68 -2.05 -22.57 9.59
C PRO A 68 -1.33 -21.31 10.13
N ASN A 69 -0.12 -21.49 10.67
CA ASN A 69 0.70 -20.39 11.18
C ASN A 69 1.13 -19.41 10.08
N PHE A 70 1.35 -19.89 8.85
CA PHE A 70 1.69 -19.03 7.72
C PHE A 70 0.53 -18.09 7.38
N TRP A 71 -0.70 -18.59 7.36
CA TRP A 71 -1.89 -17.78 7.10
C TRP A 71 -2.17 -16.76 8.21
N MET A 72 -1.92 -17.15 9.47
CA MET A 72 -2.01 -16.22 10.59
C MET A 72 -0.94 -15.13 10.51
N ALA A 73 0.30 -15.47 10.13
CA ALA A 73 1.36 -14.50 9.89
C ALA A 73 1.01 -13.54 8.74
N ALA A 74 0.44 -14.06 7.65
CA ALA A 74 -0.05 -13.24 6.53
C ALA A 74 -1.16 -12.27 6.98
N ALA A 75 -2.11 -12.72 7.81
CA ALA A 75 -3.16 -11.87 8.35
C ALA A 75 -2.60 -10.74 9.24
N VAL A 76 -1.62 -11.04 10.09
CA VAL A 76 -0.95 -10.05 10.94
C VAL A 76 -0.12 -9.07 10.11
N SER A 77 0.56 -9.56 9.07
CA SER A 77 1.33 -8.75 8.12
C SER A 77 0.41 -7.74 7.41
N MET A 78 -0.70 -8.19 6.83
CA MET A 78 -1.70 -7.30 6.20
C MET A 78 -2.25 -6.25 7.16
N ALA A 79 -2.52 -6.63 8.42
CA ALA A 79 -2.95 -5.67 9.43
C ALA A 79 -1.88 -4.61 9.70
N ALA A 80 -0.61 -5.02 9.84
CA ALA A 80 0.50 -4.09 10.02
C ALA A 80 0.66 -3.13 8.83
N GLY A 81 0.55 -3.66 7.60
CA GLY A 81 0.51 -2.85 6.38
C GLY A 81 -0.57 -1.79 6.41
N TYR A 82 -1.80 -2.17 6.78
CA TYR A 82 -2.93 -1.25 6.87
C TYR A 82 -2.72 -0.14 7.90
N PHE A 83 -2.14 -0.46 9.06
CA PHE A 83 -1.91 0.54 10.12
C PHE A 83 -0.68 1.43 9.87
N ALA A 84 0.32 0.96 9.14
CA ALA A 84 1.58 1.67 8.90
C ALA A 84 1.44 3.08 8.25
N PRO A 85 0.59 3.31 7.23
CA PRO A 85 0.46 4.63 6.60
C PRO A 85 -0.45 5.60 7.38
N LEU A 86 -1.21 5.13 8.37
CA LEU A 86 -2.20 5.97 9.08
C LEU A 86 -1.57 7.17 9.80
N PRO A 87 -0.46 7.03 10.58
CA PRO A 87 0.16 8.19 11.24
C PRO A 87 0.62 9.25 10.25
N TYR A 88 1.21 8.83 9.12
CA TYR A 88 1.65 9.74 8.06
C TYR A 88 0.46 10.47 7.43
N ASN A 89 -0.58 9.74 7.04
CA ASN A 89 -1.79 10.33 6.45
C ASN A 89 -2.49 11.29 7.43
N TYR A 90 -2.56 10.93 8.72
CA TYR A 90 -3.13 11.79 9.76
C TYR A 90 -2.36 13.10 9.94
N LEU A 91 -1.03 13.03 10.06
CA LEU A 91 -0.19 14.23 10.19
C LEU A 91 -0.30 15.13 8.95
N ARG A 92 -0.39 14.53 7.75
CA ARG A 92 -0.59 15.26 6.49
C ARG A 92 -1.92 16.01 6.50
N LEU A 93 -3.02 15.33 6.84
CA LEU A 93 -4.35 15.93 6.91
C LEU A 93 -4.40 17.08 7.92
N ARG A 94 -3.84 16.88 9.12
CA ARG A 94 -3.73 17.92 10.16
C ARG A 94 -2.94 19.14 9.68
N LYS A 95 -1.84 18.95 8.94
CA LYS A 95 -1.03 20.06 8.38
C LYS A 95 -1.82 20.90 7.37
N TYR A 96 -2.69 20.29 6.58
CA TYR A 96 -3.51 21.00 5.58
C TYR A 96 -4.86 21.48 6.12
N GLY A 97 -5.09 21.36 7.44
CA GLY A 97 -6.34 21.79 8.07
C GLY A 97 -7.57 21.03 7.57
N LYS A 98 -7.38 19.84 6.98
CA LYS A 98 -8.48 18.97 6.54
C LYS A 98 -8.71 17.91 7.60
N ALA A 99 -9.92 17.83 8.14
CA ALA A 99 -10.33 16.75 9.03
C ALA A 99 -11.23 15.77 8.27
N CYS A 100 -11.04 14.48 8.50
CA CYS A 100 -12.03 13.46 8.14
C CYS A 100 -13.06 13.37 9.28
N HIS A 101 -13.71 14.48 9.64
CA HIS A 101 -14.96 14.59 10.39
C HIS A 101 -15.32 16.06 10.63
#